data_AF-A0A948BA79-F1
#
_entry.id   AF-A0A948BA79-F1
#
_cell.length_a   1.000
_cell.length_b   1.000
_cell.length_c   1.000
_cell.angle_alpha   90.00
_cell.angle_beta   90.00
_cell.angle_gamma   90.00
#
_symmetry.space_group_name_H-M   'P 1'
#
loop_
_entity.id
_entity.type
_entity.pdbx_description
1 polymer ?
#
loop_
_entity_poly.entity_id
_entity_poly.type
_entity_poly.pdbx_seq_one_letter_code
_entity_poly.pdbx_strand_id
1 'polypeptide(L)'
;MRKIPATMATQHPDNAREAYFLGSRFIPTQDEIEECYRCFGELGVEEFMWDWEGKFVDEAVIDRLFSQYFDYFKKHELGKDLFLTFRVPNIWIESSHKLPRAFMNLLSAEKAAKTYGLHSPPLFEVILPMTTSADQLIYLQRTFSKISKATQDIFFNMKSDLDLVDVIPLFEEFEIITDCQSILTKYVRFLESEFRVKPRYMRVFTARSDTAVNGGFLPAKLAVKMAIHLYNDFGRREGIEMYPWVGGGCLPFRGGINPENIGPAIDEYRGVSTLTVQSAFRYDYGLDEVKRAIERMNAEIP
;
A
#
# COMPACT_ATOMS: atom_id res chain seq x y z
N MET A 1 -16.36 3.41 -9.26
CA MET A 1 -14.95 3.00 -9.11
C MET A 1 -14.45 3.68 -7.86
N ARG A 2 -13.66 3.02 -7.02
CA ARG A 2 -13.11 3.66 -5.82
C ARG A 2 -12.11 4.74 -6.24
N LYS A 3 -11.90 5.75 -5.39
CA LYS A 3 -10.80 6.70 -5.54
C LYS A 3 -9.48 5.90 -5.54
N ILE A 4 -8.57 6.23 -6.45
CA ILE A 4 -7.21 5.70 -6.45
C ILE A 4 -6.31 6.78 -5.88
N PRO A 5 -5.59 6.52 -4.77
CA PRO A 5 -4.78 7.54 -4.12
C PRO A 5 -3.48 7.79 -4.89
N ALA A 6 -3.16 9.06 -5.15
CA ALA A 6 -1.95 9.48 -5.83
C ALA A 6 -0.69 9.34 -4.94
N THR A 7 -0.88 9.48 -3.63
CA THR A 7 0.19 9.51 -2.64
C THR A 7 0.02 8.43 -1.58
N MET A 8 1.10 7.70 -1.32
CA MET A 8 1.17 6.71 -0.24
C MET A 8 2.28 7.06 0.75
N ALA A 9 1.94 7.47 1.97
CA ALA A 9 2.91 7.54 3.06
C ALA A 9 3.33 6.13 3.49
N THR A 10 4.60 5.97 3.82
CA THR A 10 5.15 4.66 4.21
C THR A 10 6.07 4.79 5.42
N GLN A 11 6.17 3.72 6.19
CA GLN A 11 6.92 3.67 7.44
C GLN A 11 8.42 3.35 7.27
N HIS A 12 8.99 3.68 6.11
CA HIS A 12 10.42 3.43 5.82
C HIS A 12 11.31 4.23 6.78
N PRO A 13 12.40 3.64 7.31
CA PRO A 13 13.29 4.31 8.26
C PRO A 13 14.39 5.09 7.53
N ASP A 14 14.03 5.99 6.60
CA ASP A 14 14.98 6.69 5.74
C ASP A 14 15.24 8.17 6.12
N ASN A 15 14.55 8.71 7.12
CA ASN A 15 14.74 10.09 7.57
C ASN A 15 16.02 10.29 8.40
N ALA A 16 16.65 11.45 8.23
CA ALA A 16 17.80 11.88 9.02
C ALA A 16 17.44 12.90 10.11
N ARG A 17 16.39 13.71 9.89
CA ARG A 17 15.87 14.72 10.81
C ARG A 17 14.75 14.15 11.68
N GLU A 18 14.45 14.88 12.74
CA GLU A 18 13.35 14.57 13.63
C GLU A 18 12.01 14.77 12.91
N ALA A 19 11.04 13.93 13.22
CA ALA A 19 9.67 14.18 12.79
C ALA A 19 9.17 15.48 13.41
N TYR A 20 8.57 16.35 12.61
CA TYR A 20 8.16 17.71 13.00
C TYR A 20 7.18 17.77 14.19
N PHE A 21 6.55 16.64 14.52
CA PHE A 21 5.57 16.53 15.60
C PHE A 21 6.09 15.80 16.85
N LEU A 22 7.20 15.05 16.75
CA LEU A 22 7.68 14.18 17.82
C LEU A 22 8.95 14.70 18.50
N GLY A 23 9.75 15.52 17.80
CA GLY A 23 11.07 15.93 18.30
C GLY A 23 12.07 14.77 18.45
N SER A 24 11.83 13.68 17.71
CA SER A 24 12.70 12.50 17.65
C SER A 24 12.81 12.03 16.21
N ARG A 25 13.98 11.48 15.85
CA ARG A 25 14.23 10.83 14.55
C ARG A 25 13.59 9.46 14.48
N PHE A 26 13.58 8.75 15.60
CA PHE A 26 12.96 7.45 15.72
C PHE A 26 11.49 7.63 16.11
N ILE A 27 10.60 7.10 15.27
CA ILE A 27 9.16 7.06 15.51
C ILE A 27 8.86 5.68 16.10
N PRO A 28 8.59 5.57 17.41
CA PRO A 28 8.20 4.31 18.02
C PRO A 28 6.76 3.94 17.63
N THR A 29 6.43 2.65 17.69
CA THR A 29 5.11 2.11 17.30
C THR A 29 3.92 2.88 17.89
N GLN A 30 4.02 3.32 19.14
CA GLN A 30 2.95 4.06 19.82
C GLN A 30 2.63 5.42 19.19
N ASP A 31 3.63 6.05 18.54
CA ASP A 31 3.50 7.36 17.89
C ASP A 31 3.14 7.22 16.40
N GLU A 32 3.15 6.01 15.84
CA GLU A 32 2.76 5.75 14.44
C GLU A 32 1.27 6.02 14.18
N ILE A 33 0.43 5.99 15.23
CA ILE A 33 -0.99 6.38 15.14
C ILE A 33 -1.13 7.87 14.86
N GLU A 34 -0.40 8.70 15.63
CA GLU A 34 -0.36 10.14 15.40
C GLU A 34 0.33 10.47 14.08
N GLU A 35 1.39 9.74 13.73
CA GLU A 35 2.06 9.84 12.43
C GLU A 35 1.08 9.65 11.26
N CYS A 36 0.29 8.58 11.33
CA CYS A 36 -0.72 8.24 10.32
C CYS A 36 -1.78 9.33 10.22
N TYR A 37 -2.33 9.76 11.36
CA TYR A 37 -3.29 10.88 11.39
C TYR A 37 -2.71 12.15 10.77
N ARG A 38 -1.47 12.54 11.11
CA ARG A 38 -0.85 13.76 10.58
C ARG A 38 -0.55 13.68 9.09
N CYS A 39 -0.22 12.49 8.57
CA CYS A 39 -0.10 12.28 7.13
C CYS A 39 -1.42 12.59 6.41
N PHE A 40 -2.54 12.13 6.96
CA PHE A 40 -3.85 12.45 6.40
C PHE A 40 -4.25 13.92 6.63
N GLY A 41 -4.36 14.33 7.90
CA GLY A 41 -4.98 15.58 8.30
C GLY A 41 -4.13 16.83 8.13
N GLU A 42 -2.80 16.70 8.10
CA GLU A 42 -1.89 17.86 7.98
C GLU A 42 -1.12 17.89 6.66
N LEU A 43 -0.65 16.74 6.18
CA LEU A 43 0.11 16.66 4.94
C LEU A 43 -0.76 16.48 3.70
N GLY A 44 -1.99 15.98 3.85
CA GLY A 44 -2.90 15.73 2.72
C GLY A 44 -2.56 14.48 1.92
N VAL A 45 -1.85 13.52 2.52
CA VAL A 45 -1.60 12.21 1.91
C VAL A 45 -2.92 11.45 1.78
N GLU A 46 -3.08 10.67 0.73
CA GLU A 46 -4.34 9.96 0.45
C GLU A 46 -4.34 8.49 0.91
N GLU A 47 -3.17 7.89 1.05
CA GLU A 47 -3.00 6.52 1.55
C GLU A 47 -1.81 6.38 2.51
N PHE A 48 -1.95 5.51 3.52
CA PHE A 48 -0.86 5.18 4.44
C PHE A 48 -0.61 3.67 4.43
N MET A 49 0.65 3.27 4.28
CA MET A 49 1.08 1.87 4.37
C MET A 49 1.42 1.50 5.81
N TRP A 50 0.72 0.52 6.37
CA TRP A 50 0.99 -0.04 7.69
C TRP A 50 1.85 -1.30 7.56
N ASP A 51 3.08 -1.26 8.07
CA ASP A 51 4.13 -2.25 7.81
C ASP A 51 4.10 -3.42 8.80
N TRP A 52 3.30 -4.44 8.49
CA TRP A 52 3.29 -5.70 9.24
C TRP A 52 4.49 -6.60 8.95
N GLU A 53 5.27 -6.32 7.90
CA GLU A 53 6.43 -7.14 7.54
C GLU A 53 7.60 -6.84 8.48
N GLY A 54 8.13 -5.62 8.40
CA GLY A 54 9.38 -5.24 9.08
C GLY A 54 9.21 -4.81 10.54
N LYS A 55 7.98 -4.50 10.98
CA LYS A 55 7.74 -3.90 12.32
C LYS A 55 6.90 -4.77 13.24
N PHE A 56 6.97 -4.44 14.54
CA PHE A 56 6.01 -4.90 15.54
C PHE A 56 4.91 -3.84 15.65
N VAL A 57 3.84 -4.04 14.88
CA VAL A 57 2.80 -3.04 14.66
C VAL A 57 1.78 -2.97 15.79
N ASP A 58 1.07 -1.85 15.88
CA ASP A 58 -0.15 -1.76 16.68
C ASP A 58 -1.32 -2.40 15.92
N GLU A 59 -1.83 -3.51 16.45
CA GLU A 59 -2.97 -4.22 15.87
C GLU A 59 -4.28 -3.40 16.07
N ALA A 60 -4.36 -2.51 17.07
CA ALA A 60 -5.55 -1.70 17.31
C ALA A 60 -5.59 -0.40 16.48
N VAL A 61 -4.87 -0.34 15.34
CA VAL A 61 -4.71 0.88 14.53
C VAL A 61 -6.04 1.56 14.18
N ILE A 62 -7.05 0.79 13.76
CA ILE A 62 -8.37 1.35 13.40
C ILE A 62 -9.12 1.87 14.63
N ASP A 63 -9.16 1.12 15.72
CA ASP A 63 -9.79 1.57 16.95
C ASP A 63 -9.13 2.82 17.51
N ARG A 64 -7.80 2.91 17.47
CA ARG A 64 -7.06 4.09 17.94
C ARG A 64 -7.28 5.31 17.04
N LEU A 65 -7.21 5.14 15.71
CA LEU A 65 -7.48 6.23 14.78
C LEU A 65 -8.91 6.77 14.96
N PHE A 66 -9.90 5.90 15.05
CA PHE A 66 -11.30 6.31 15.22
C PHE A 66 -11.61 6.86 16.60
N SER A 67 -11.03 6.32 17.67
CA SER A 67 -11.27 6.85 19.03
C SER A 67 -10.56 8.19 19.28
N GLN A 68 -9.32 8.35 18.79
CA GLN A 68 -8.52 9.55 19.05
C GLN A 68 -8.84 10.69 18.07
N TYR A 69 -9.19 10.36 16.83
CA TYR A 69 -9.38 11.35 15.75
C TYR A 69 -10.75 11.21 15.06
N PHE A 70 -11.79 10.85 15.83
CA PHE A 70 -13.14 10.58 15.34
C PHE A 70 -13.70 11.69 14.43
N ASP A 71 -13.62 12.94 14.88
CA ASP A 71 -14.19 14.09 14.15
C ASP A 71 -13.56 14.30 12.78
N TYR A 72 -12.29 13.89 12.61
CA TYR A 72 -11.60 13.93 11.34
C TYR A 72 -12.08 12.81 10.41
N PHE A 73 -12.05 11.56 10.89
CA PHE A 73 -12.42 10.38 10.09
C PHE A 73 -13.91 10.29 9.78
N LYS A 74 -14.76 10.97 10.56
CA LYS A 74 -16.18 11.17 10.23
C LYS A 74 -16.38 12.01 8.97
N LYS A 75 -15.43 12.89 8.63
CA LYS A 75 -15.46 13.74 7.43
C LYS A 75 -14.63 13.18 6.28
N HIS A 76 -13.64 12.35 6.59
CA HIS A 76 -12.72 11.72 5.64
C HIS A 76 -12.65 10.22 5.95
N GLU A 77 -13.60 9.47 5.43
CA GLU A 77 -13.81 8.08 5.85
C GLU A 77 -12.72 7.15 5.28
N LEU A 78 -12.13 6.31 6.14
CA LEU A 78 -11.20 5.27 5.70
C LEU A 78 -11.91 4.23 4.82
N GLY A 79 -11.24 3.79 3.76
CA GLY A 79 -11.75 2.86 2.76
C GLY A 79 -12.58 3.51 1.65
N LYS A 80 -12.83 4.83 1.75
CA LYS A 80 -13.64 5.60 0.80
C LYS A 80 -12.94 6.87 0.32
N ASP A 81 -12.57 7.75 1.25
CA ASP A 81 -11.93 9.04 0.95
C ASP A 81 -10.41 8.97 1.13
N LEU A 82 -9.98 8.18 2.13
CA LEU A 82 -8.60 7.91 2.52
C LEU A 82 -8.40 6.39 2.64
N PHE A 83 -7.15 5.94 2.51
CA PHE A 83 -6.84 4.50 2.50
C PHE A 83 -5.73 4.17 3.49
N LEU A 84 -5.87 3.04 4.19
CA LEU A 84 -4.82 2.44 4.99
C LEU A 84 -4.61 1.02 4.45
N THR A 85 -3.38 0.68 4.10
CA THR A 85 -3.08 -0.57 3.38
C THR A 85 -1.97 -1.32 4.08
N PHE A 86 -2.18 -2.61 4.34
CA PHE A 86 -1.22 -3.41 5.10
C PHE A 86 -0.15 -3.98 4.18
N ARG A 87 1.12 -3.73 4.47
CA ARG A 87 2.24 -4.52 3.92
C ARG A 87 2.40 -5.76 4.78
N VAL A 88 1.90 -6.90 4.31
CA VAL A 88 1.92 -8.16 5.06
C VAL A 88 3.28 -8.84 4.94
N PRO A 89 3.70 -9.68 5.91
CA PRO A 89 4.95 -10.42 5.78
C PRO A 89 4.90 -11.44 4.63
N ASN A 90 6.03 -11.63 3.95
CA ASN A 90 6.19 -12.72 3.01
C ASN A 90 6.65 -13.99 3.73
N ILE A 91 5.71 -14.89 3.99
CA ILE A 91 5.94 -16.14 4.75
C ILE A 91 6.86 -17.15 4.04
N TRP A 92 7.15 -16.94 2.76
CA TRP A 92 8.06 -17.79 1.99
C TRP A 92 9.52 -17.34 2.09
N ILE A 93 9.75 -16.11 2.55
CA ILE A 93 11.09 -15.57 2.81
C ILE A 93 11.43 -15.72 4.29
N GLU A 94 10.51 -15.32 5.17
CA GLU A 94 10.70 -15.41 6.62
C GLU A 94 9.50 -16.04 7.32
N SER A 95 9.77 -16.94 8.27
CA SER A 95 8.71 -17.50 9.10
C SER A 95 8.11 -16.40 9.98
N SER A 96 6.83 -16.10 9.77
CA SER A 96 6.14 -15.03 10.47
C SER A 96 4.77 -15.49 10.96
N HIS A 97 4.49 -15.21 12.23
CA HIS A 97 3.17 -15.39 12.84
C HIS A 97 2.28 -14.15 12.64
N LYS A 98 2.76 -13.12 11.93
CA LYS A 98 2.05 -11.84 11.76
C LYS A 98 0.99 -11.90 10.65
N LEU A 99 1.13 -12.77 9.63
CA LEU A 99 0.16 -12.84 8.52
C LEU A 99 -1.27 -13.19 8.99
N PRO A 100 -1.49 -14.24 9.81
CA PRO A 100 -2.84 -14.52 10.32
C PRO A 100 -3.41 -13.38 11.16
N ARG A 101 -2.55 -12.67 11.91
CA ARG A 101 -2.96 -11.50 12.71
C ARG A 101 -3.41 -10.36 11.82
N ALA A 102 -2.65 -10.02 10.78
CA ALA A 102 -3.01 -8.99 9.81
C ALA A 102 -4.36 -9.31 9.12
N PHE A 103 -4.60 -10.57 8.76
CA PHE A 103 -5.87 -11.00 8.16
C PHE A 103 -7.05 -10.90 9.12
N MET A 104 -6.90 -11.36 10.36
CA MET A 104 -7.92 -11.16 11.39
C MET A 104 -8.16 -9.67 11.67
N ASN A 105 -7.11 -8.86 11.57
CA ASN A 105 -7.18 -7.43 11.80
C ASN A 105 -8.02 -6.68 10.75
N LEU A 106 -7.95 -7.09 9.48
CA LEU A 106 -8.85 -6.59 8.43
C LEU A 106 -10.32 -6.83 8.79
N LEU A 107 -10.65 -8.04 9.28
CA LEU A 107 -12.01 -8.42 9.65
C LEU A 107 -12.48 -7.69 10.92
N SER A 108 -11.61 -7.54 11.93
CA SER A 108 -11.94 -6.78 13.15
C SER A 108 -12.09 -5.29 12.87
N ALA A 109 -11.27 -4.73 11.99
CA ALA A 109 -11.36 -3.34 11.54
C ALA A 109 -12.72 -3.03 10.89
N GLU A 110 -13.25 -3.94 10.09
CA GLU A 110 -14.59 -3.82 9.52
C GLU A 110 -15.67 -3.68 10.61
N LYS A 111 -15.57 -4.50 11.66
CA LYS A 111 -16.49 -4.43 12.79
C LYS A 111 -16.31 -3.15 13.62
N ALA A 112 -15.08 -2.71 13.81
CA ALA A 112 -14.78 -1.45 14.47
C ALA A 112 -15.45 -0.29 13.72
N ALA A 113 -15.24 -0.17 12.40
CA ALA A 113 -15.89 0.86 11.58
C ALA A 113 -17.42 0.85 11.70
N LYS A 114 -18.05 -0.33 11.64
CA LYS A 114 -19.50 -0.47 11.84
C LYS A 114 -19.94 0.01 13.23
N THR A 115 -19.13 -0.21 14.26
CA THR A 115 -19.41 0.21 15.65
C THR A 115 -19.32 1.73 15.81
N TYR A 116 -18.33 2.37 15.17
CA TYR A 116 -18.19 3.83 15.13
C TYR A 116 -19.16 4.52 14.17
N GLY A 117 -19.92 3.76 13.36
CA GLY A 117 -20.85 4.29 12.37
C GLY A 117 -20.17 4.96 11.17
N LEU A 118 -18.98 4.47 10.79
CA LEU A 118 -18.18 4.95 9.66
C LEU A 118 -18.20 3.97 8.49
N HIS A 119 -17.70 4.39 7.33
CA HIS A 119 -17.54 3.52 6.15
C HIS A 119 -16.89 2.18 6.47
N SER A 120 -17.46 1.12 5.92
CA SER A 120 -17.05 -0.25 6.17
C SER A 120 -17.14 -1.08 4.87
N PRO A 121 -16.13 -1.91 4.55
CA PRO A 121 -14.89 -2.11 5.30
C PRO A 121 -13.90 -0.93 5.16
N PRO A 122 -13.20 -0.51 6.25
CA PRO A 122 -12.23 0.58 6.20
C PRO A 122 -10.89 0.14 5.60
N LEU A 123 -10.63 -1.17 5.55
CA LEU A 123 -9.44 -1.82 5.02
C LEU A 123 -9.86 -2.97 4.13
N PHE A 124 -9.28 -3.10 2.94
CA PHE A 124 -9.65 -4.17 1.99
C PHE A 124 -8.50 -4.62 1.09
N GLU A 125 -7.36 -3.94 1.17
CA GLU A 125 -6.17 -4.18 0.34
C GLU A 125 -4.97 -4.61 1.20
N VAL A 126 -4.14 -5.50 0.65
CA VAL A 126 -2.85 -5.90 1.25
C VAL A 126 -1.75 -5.90 0.21
N ILE A 127 -0.56 -5.44 0.59
CA ILE A 127 0.65 -5.49 -0.22
C ILE A 127 1.45 -6.74 0.17
N LEU A 128 1.78 -7.59 -0.81
CA LEU A 128 2.70 -8.70 -0.64
C LEU A 128 4.11 -8.31 -1.14
N PRO A 129 5.09 -8.06 -0.24
CA PRO A 129 6.47 -7.80 -0.63
C PRO A 129 7.13 -9.04 -1.23
N MET A 130 8.19 -8.84 -2.02
CA MET A 130 9.00 -9.90 -2.62
C MET A 130 8.13 -10.95 -3.34
N THR A 131 7.11 -10.50 -4.08
CA THR A 131 6.24 -11.41 -4.84
C THR A 131 7.02 -11.97 -6.02
N THR A 132 7.12 -13.30 -6.11
CA THR A 132 7.84 -14.00 -7.19
C THR A 132 6.96 -14.96 -7.99
N SER A 133 5.76 -15.28 -7.52
CA SER A 133 4.85 -16.20 -8.23
C SER A 133 3.38 -15.95 -7.96
N ALA A 134 2.52 -16.42 -8.88
CA ALA A 134 1.08 -16.36 -8.72
C ALA A 134 0.58 -17.24 -7.55
N ASP A 135 1.28 -18.34 -7.26
CA ASP A 135 0.91 -19.26 -6.18
C ASP A 135 0.91 -18.58 -4.81
N GLN A 136 1.79 -17.59 -4.61
CA GLN A 136 1.80 -16.78 -3.40
C GLN A 136 0.51 -15.95 -3.26
N LEU A 137 0.10 -15.27 -4.34
CA LEU A 137 -1.13 -14.47 -4.38
C LEU A 137 -2.37 -15.35 -4.20
N ILE A 138 -2.39 -16.51 -4.87
CA ILE A 138 -3.43 -17.53 -4.74
C ILE A 138 -3.55 -18.01 -3.30
N TYR A 139 -2.42 -18.29 -2.65
CA TYR A 139 -2.39 -18.74 -1.27
C TYR A 139 -2.98 -17.68 -0.33
N LEU A 140 -2.59 -16.41 -0.47
CA LEU A 140 -3.14 -15.31 0.33
C LEU A 140 -4.66 -15.22 0.15
N GLN A 141 -5.14 -15.27 -1.09
CA GLN A 141 -6.57 -15.20 -1.40
C GLN A 141 -7.37 -16.33 -0.75
N ARG A 142 -6.94 -17.58 -0.96
CA ARG A 142 -7.59 -18.77 -0.40
C ARG A 142 -7.58 -18.74 1.12
N THR A 143 -6.45 -18.33 1.70
CA THR A 143 -6.26 -18.31 3.15
C THR A 143 -7.13 -17.24 3.80
N PHE A 144 -7.15 -16.02 3.24
CA PHE A 144 -8.03 -14.96 3.70
C PHE A 144 -9.51 -15.36 3.59
N SER A 145 -9.93 -15.91 2.44
CA SER A 145 -11.33 -16.34 2.25
C SER A 145 -11.76 -17.41 3.26
N LYS A 146 -10.88 -18.37 3.58
CA LYS A 146 -11.14 -19.37 4.62
C LYS A 146 -11.23 -18.73 6.01
N ILE A 147 -10.34 -17.81 6.35
CA ILE A 147 -10.34 -17.11 7.64
C ILE A 147 -11.59 -16.25 7.78
N SER A 148 -11.98 -15.52 6.73
CA SER A 148 -13.23 -14.74 6.71
C SER A 148 -14.42 -15.64 7.01
N LYS A 149 -14.63 -16.71 6.22
CA LYS A 149 -15.74 -17.66 6.45
C LYS A 149 -15.73 -18.28 7.85
N ALA A 150 -14.59 -18.77 8.31
CA ALA A 150 -14.46 -19.36 9.64
C ALA A 150 -14.78 -18.34 10.74
N THR A 151 -14.36 -17.08 10.58
CA THR A 151 -14.67 -16.01 11.54
C THR A 151 -16.17 -15.75 11.61
N GLN A 152 -16.85 -15.72 10.46
CA GLN A 152 -18.31 -15.57 10.40
C GLN A 152 -19.05 -16.73 11.07
N ASP A 153 -18.54 -17.96 10.92
CA ASP A 153 -19.15 -19.16 11.50
C ASP A 153 -18.92 -19.28 13.02
N ILE A 154 -17.73 -18.89 13.50
CA ILE A 154 -17.33 -19.07 14.90
C ILE A 154 -17.84 -17.93 15.80
N PHE A 155 -17.76 -16.67 15.33
CA PHE A 155 -18.04 -15.50 16.16
C PHE A 155 -19.37 -14.85 15.82
N PHE A 156 -20.26 -14.78 16.82
CA PHE A 156 -21.52 -14.06 16.70
C PHE A 156 -21.28 -12.58 16.35
N ASN A 157 -22.00 -12.05 15.36
CA ASN A 157 -21.90 -10.66 14.90
C ASN A 157 -20.57 -10.22 14.27
N MET A 158 -19.74 -11.17 13.80
CA MET A 158 -18.55 -10.90 12.98
C MET A 158 -18.74 -11.22 11.49
N LYS A 159 -19.96 -11.05 10.98
CA LYS A 159 -20.20 -11.14 9.54
C LYS A 159 -19.41 -10.06 8.81
N SER A 160 -18.57 -10.48 7.87
CA SER A 160 -17.70 -9.63 7.08
C SER A 160 -18.22 -9.51 5.65
N ASP A 161 -18.11 -8.32 5.08
CA ASP A 161 -18.35 -8.05 3.66
C ASP A 161 -17.10 -8.36 2.81
N LEU A 162 -15.98 -8.70 3.46
CA LEU A 162 -14.72 -9.12 2.84
C LEU A 162 -14.63 -10.65 2.76
N ASP A 163 -15.22 -11.23 1.72
CA ASP A 163 -14.98 -12.66 1.37
C ASP A 163 -13.61 -12.88 0.72
N LEU A 164 -13.06 -11.80 0.17
CA LEU A 164 -11.82 -11.71 -0.58
C LEU A 164 -11.09 -10.44 -0.14
N VAL A 165 -9.76 -10.50 -0.21
CA VAL A 165 -8.88 -9.34 -0.02
C VAL A 165 -8.28 -8.97 -1.37
N ASP A 166 -8.12 -7.68 -1.64
CA ASP A 166 -7.48 -7.19 -2.85
C ASP A 166 -5.95 -7.24 -2.63
N VAL A 167 -5.27 -8.20 -3.28
CA VAL A 167 -3.82 -8.40 -3.11
C VAL A 167 -3.05 -7.59 -4.14
N ILE A 168 -2.18 -6.70 -3.65
CA ILE A 168 -1.25 -5.88 -4.43
C ILE A 168 0.13 -6.56 -4.42
N PRO A 169 0.56 -7.18 -5.53
CA PRO A 169 1.91 -7.73 -5.60
C PRO A 169 2.94 -6.60 -5.67
N LEU A 170 3.96 -6.69 -4.81
CA LEU A 170 5.17 -5.87 -4.90
C LEU A 170 6.30 -6.67 -5.56
N PHE A 171 6.69 -6.22 -6.75
CA PHE A 171 7.77 -6.80 -7.56
C PHE A 171 9.07 -6.02 -7.38
N GLU A 172 10.15 -6.74 -7.04
CA GLU A 172 11.41 -6.13 -6.59
C GLU A 172 12.62 -6.59 -7.42
N GLU A 173 12.53 -7.75 -8.07
CA GLU A 173 13.58 -8.39 -8.86
C GLU A 173 13.36 -8.21 -10.36
N PHE A 174 14.45 -8.06 -11.13
CA PHE A 174 14.39 -7.80 -12.58
C PHE A 174 13.72 -8.93 -13.35
N GLU A 175 14.13 -10.16 -13.08
CA GLU A 175 13.65 -11.38 -13.73
C GLU A 175 12.14 -11.55 -13.51
N ILE A 176 11.67 -11.17 -12.31
CA ILE A 176 10.26 -11.22 -11.95
C ILE A 176 9.49 -10.08 -12.59
N ILE A 177 10.05 -8.86 -12.64
CA ILE A 177 9.44 -7.74 -13.36
C ILE A 177 9.25 -8.11 -14.84
N THR A 178 10.21 -8.80 -15.48
CA THR A 178 10.04 -9.24 -16.88
C THR A 178 8.96 -10.32 -17.05
N ASP A 179 8.71 -11.16 -16.03
CA ASP A 179 7.68 -12.21 -16.06
C ASP A 179 6.35 -11.78 -15.40
N CYS A 180 6.22 -10.51 -14.98
CA CYS A 180 5.08 -10.07 -14.17
C CYS A 180 3.72 -10.33 -14.83
N GLN A 181 3.63 -10.23 -16.16
CA GLN A 181 2.40 -10.48 -16.91
C GLN A 181 1.94 -11.94 -16.79
N SER A 182 2.87 -12.90 -16.77
CA SER A 182 2.59 -14.33 -16.58
C SER A 182 2.02 -14.58 -15.18
N ILE A 183 2.64 -13.98 -14.16
CA ILE A 183 2.18 -14.03 -12.77
C ILE A 183 0.77 -13.49 -12.63
N LEU A 184 0.52 -12.27 -13.15
CA LEU A 184 -0.78 -11.62 -13.09
C LEU A 184 -1.85 -12.40 -13.86
N THR A 185 -1.51 -12.94 -15.04
CA THR A 185 -2.45 -13.77 -15.84
C THR A 185 -2.88 -15.01 -15.07
N LYS A 186 -1.93 -15.74 -14.48
CA LYS A 186 -2.23 -16.94 -13.68
C LYS A 186 -3.12 -16.59 -12.48
N TYR A 187 -2.85 -15.48 -11.79
CA TYR A 187 -3.66 -15.03 -10.66
C TYR A 187 -5.07 -14.63 -11.08
N VAL A 188 -5.25 -13.87 -12.16
CA VAL A 188 -6.59 -13.51 -12.68
C VAL A 188 -7.38 -14.75 -13.09
N ARG A 189 -6.77 -15.71 -13.81
CA ARG A 189 -7.44 -16.96 -14.18
C ARG A 189 -7.85 -17.79 -12.97
N PHE A 190 -7.05 -17.77 -11.90
CA PHE A 190 -7.43 -18.36 -10.62
C PHE A 190 -8.67 -17.67 -10.02
N LEU A 191 -8.70 -16.33 -9.96
CA LEU A 191 -9.86 -15.60 -9.43
C LEU A 191 -11.14 -15.89 -10.23
N GLU A 192 -11.02 -15.96 -11.57
CA GLU A 192 -12.13 -16.29 -12.46
C GLU A 192 -12.61 -17.74 -12.28
N SER A 193 -11.70 -18.69 -12.08
CA SER A 193 -12.06 -20.11 -11.98
C SER A 193 -12.61 -20.49 -10.61
N GLU A 194 -11.97 -20.04 -9.52
CA GLU A 194 -12.32 -20.45 -8.16
C GLU A 194 -13.40 -19.57 -7.52
N PHE A 195 -13.32 -18.25 -7.74
CA PHE A 195 -14.23 -17.29 -7.14
C PHE A 195 -15.25 -16.71 -8.13
N ARG A 196 -15.12 -17.01 -9.44
CA ARG A 196 -15.94 -16.41 -10.50
C ARG A 196 -15.89 -14.89 -10.50
N VAL A 197 -14.74 -14.35 -10.13
CA VAL A 197 -14.49 -12.91 -10.08
C VAL A 197 -13.43 -12.57 -11.11
N LYS A 198 -13.73 -11.57 -11.94
CA LYS A 198 -12.73 -10.86 -12.74
C LYS A 198 -12.56 -9.46 -12.15
N PRO A 199 -11.36 -9.06 -11.70
CA PRO A 199 -11.14 -7.72 -11.17
C PRO A 199 -11.48 -6.66 -12.21
N ARG A 200 -12.22 -5.61 -11.82
CA ARG A 200 -12.45 -4.44 -12.70
C ARG A 200 -11.16 -3.65 -12.89
N TYR A 201 -10.35 -3.62 -11.84
CA TYR A 201 -9.04 -3.01 -11.84
C TYR A 201 -8.07 -3.84 -11.00
N MET A 202 -6.77 -3.61 -11.19
CA MET A 202 -5.71 -4.12 -10.33
C MET A 202 -4.70 -3.04 -10.01
N ARG A 203 -4.25 -3.04 -8.76
CA ARG A 203 -3.14 -2.24 -8.27
C ARG A 203 -1.90 -3.14 -8.20
N VAL A 204 -0.77 -2.66 -8.72
CA VAL A 204 0.48 -3.43 -8.79
C VAL A 204 1.63 -2.51 -8.42
N PHE A 205 2.55 -3.00 -7.59
CA PHE A 205 3.58 -2.18 -6.99
C PHE A 205 4.97 -2.64 -7.47
N THR A 206 5.80 -1.70 -7.94
CA THR A 206 7.22 -1.95 -8.25
C THR A 206 8.11 -1.22 -7.26
N ALA A 207 9.06 -1.92 -6.65
CA ALA A 207 10.11 -1.28 -5.88
C ALA A 207 11.11 -0.60 -6.82
N ARG A 208 11.57 0.60 -6.46
CA ARG A 208 12.76 1.20 -7.06
C ARG A 208 13.99 0.81 -6.25
N SER A 209 13.91 0.92 -4.92
CA SER A 209 15.10 0.84 -4.04
C SER A 209 15.85 -0.49 -4.19
N ASP A 210 15.16 -1.61 -3.99
CA ASP A 210 15.76 -2.95 -4.01
C ASP A 210 16.29 -3.32 -5.40
N THR A 211 15.56 -2.94 -6.45
CA THR A 211 15.98 -3.11 -7.83
C THR A 211 17.27 -2.34 -8.14
N ALA A 212 17.46 -1.15 -7.55
CA ALA A 212 18.68 -0.37 -7.69
C ALA A 212 19.86 -0.98 -6.92
N VAL A 213 19.62 -1.53 -5.73
CA VAL A 213 20.64 -2.24 -4.95
C VAL A 213 21.13 -3.48 -5.72
N ASN A 214 20.21 -4.24 -6.33
CA ASN A 214 20.52 -5.51 -6.98
C ASN A 214 21.12 -5.36 -8.38
N GLY A 215 20.68 -4.37 -9.17
CA GLY A 215 21.12 -4.21 -10.57
C GLY A 215 21.74 -2.87 -10.92
N GLY A 216 21.88 -1.95 -9.95
CA GLY A 216 22.44 -0.63 -10.16
C GLY A 216 21.42 0.44 -10.61
N PHE A 217 21.85 1.70 -10.54
CA PHE A 217 20.98 2.87 -10.73
C PHE A 217 20.23 2.90 -12.07
N LEU A 218 20.95 2.71 -13.19
CA LEU A 218 20.39 2.84 -14.53
C LEU A 218 19.52 1.64 -14.92
N PRO A 219 19.94 0.38 -14.69
CA PRO A 219 19.05 -0.76 -14.92
C PRO A 219 17.75 -0.67 -14.14
N ALA A 220 17.79 -0.31 -12.86
CA ALA A 220 16.57 -0.17 -12.05
C ALA A 220 15.62 0.90 -12.60
N LYS A 221 16.17 2.02 -13.09
CA LYS A 221 15.39 3.08 -13.72
C LYS A 221 14.65 2.57 -14.97
N LEU A 222 15.33 1.79 -15.81
CA LEU A 222 14.74 1.18 -17.01
C LEU A 222 13.71 0.09 -16.66
N ALA A 223 13.99 -0.73 -15.65
CA ALA A 223 13.08 -1.78 -15.20
C ALA A 223 11.75 -1.24 -14.69
N VAL A 224 11.76 -0.13 -13.94
CA VAL A 224 10.51 0.52 -13.49
C VAL A 224 9.67 1.01 -14.68
N LYS A 225 10.30 1.65 -15.68
CA LYS A 225 9.58 2.08 -16.90
C LYS A 225 8.99 0.89 -17.67
N MET A 226 9.78 -0.18 -17.79
CA MET A 226 9.32 -1.43 -18.39
C MET A 226 8.16 -2.05 -17.61
N ALA A 227 8.22 -2.08 -16.27
CA ALA A 227 7.16 -2.57 -15.40
C ALA A 227 5.84 -1.84 -15.64
N ILE A 228 5.87 -0.50 -15.62
CA ILE A 228 4.70 0.35 -15.89
C ILE A 228 4.10 0.02 -17.26
N HIS A 229 4.93 -0.15 -18.30
CA HIS A 229 4.46 -0.56 -19.62
C HIS A 229 3.82 -1.95 -19.59
N LEU A 230 4.49 -2.94 -19.00
CA LEU A 230 4.03 -4.33 -18.95
C LEU A 230 2.72 -4.47 -18.18
N TYR A 231 2.52 -3.75 -17.08
CA TYR A 231 1.26 -3.77 -16.34
C TYR A 231 0.12 -3.22 -17.21
N ASN A 232 0.29 -2.04 -17.79
CA ASN A 232 -0.73 -1.43 -18.65
C ASN A 232 -1.03 -2.29 -19.89
N ASP A 233 -0.03 -2.94 -20.47
CA ASP A 233 -0.22 -3.88 -21.58
C ASP A 233 -1.01 -5.12 -21.15
N PHE A 234 -0.67 -5.69 -20.00
CA PHE A 234 -1.46 -6.78 -19.42
C PHE A 234 -2.92 -6.38 -19.23
N GLY A 235 -3.17 -5.21 -18.65
CA GLY A 235 -4.51 -4.67 -18.44
C GLY A 235 -5.32 -4.53 -19.73
N ARG A 236 -4.72 -4.00 -20.80
CA ARG A 236 -5.37 -3.91 -22.12
C ARG A 236 -5.77 -5.28 -22.68
N ARG A 237 -4.89 -6.28 -22.56
CA ARG A 237 -5.14 -7.65 -23.07
C ARG A 237 -6.23 -8.36 -22.28
N GLU A 238 -6.23 -8.18 -20.96
CA GLU A 238 -7.19 -8.82 -20.07
C GLU A 238 -8.50 -8.03 -19.90
N GLY A 239 -8.56 -6.77 -20.35
CA GLY A 239 -9.71 -5.89 -20.12
C GLY A 239 -9.85 -5.49 -18.65
N ILE A 240 -8.72 -5.26 -17.98
CA ILE A 240 -8.61 -4.88 -16.57
C ILE A 240 -7.91 -3.52 -16.51
N GLU A 241 -8.48 -2.56 -15.78
CA GLU A 241 -7.79 -1.29 -15.55
C GLU A 241 -6.61 -1.47 -14.61
N MET A 242 -5.50 -0.79 -14.90
CA MET A 242 -4.28 -0.96 -14.14
C MET A 242 -3.92 0.34 -13.46
N TYR A 243 -3.58 0.25 -12.18
CA TYR A 243 -3.12 1.37 -11.36
C TYR A 243 -1.72 1.03 -10.81
N PRO A 244 -0.65 1.20 -11.62
CA PRO A 244 0.72 0.91 -11.21
C PRO A 244 1.22 1.85 -10.12
N TRP A 245 2.04 1.34 -9.21
CA TRP A 245 2.67 2.13 -8.17
C TRP A 245 4.18 2.00 -8.24
N VAL A 246 4.88 3.06 -7.84
CA VAL A 246 6.34 3.04 -7.70
C VAL A 246 6.74 3.50 -6.31
N GLY A 247 7.60 2.71 -5.69
CA GLY A 247 8.12 2.94 -4.34
C GLY A 247 9.57 3.33 -4.39
N GLY A 248 9.85 4.56 -4.00
CA GLY A 248 11.19 5.12 -4.04
C GLY A 248 11.45 6.12 -2.94
N GLY A 249 12.71 6.21 -2.53
CA GLY A 249 13.19 7.18 -1.55
C GLY A 249 13.60 8.51 -2.19
N CYS A 250 13.92 9.48 -1.33
CA CYS A 250 14.29 10.84 -1.72
C CYS A 250 15.59 10.93 -2.53
N LEU A 251 16.55 10.06 -2.22
CA LEU A 251 17.85 10.07 -2.88
C LEU A 251 17.75 9.52 -4.31
N PRO A 252 18.53 10.04 -5.28
CA PRO A 252 18.48 9.58 -6.67
C PRO A 252 18.65 8.06 -6.81
N PHE A 253 19.52 7.44 -6.00
CA PHE A 253 19.72 5.99 -6.02
C PHE A 253 18.49 5.17 -5.65
N ARG A 254 17.55 5.75 -4.89
CA ARG A 254 16.32 5.08 -4.43
C ARG A 254 15.04 5.56 -5.10
N GLY A 255 15.08 6.68 -5.81
CA GLY A 255 14.00 7.10 -6.71
C GLY A 255 14.05 8.58 -7.07
N GLY A 256 14.69 9.39 -6.23
CA GLY A 256 14.66 10.84 -6.43
C GLY A 256 13.27 11.43 -6.19
N ILE A 257 12.41 10.73 -5.43
CA ILE A 257 11.05 11.18 -5.10
C ILE A 257 11.17 12.04 -3.85
N ASN A 258 11.31 13.35 -4.03
CA ASN A 258 11.45 14.33 -2.96
C ASN A 258 10.74 15.65 -3.30
N PRO A 259 10.47 16.51 -2.31
CA PRO A 259 9.73 17.76 -2.53
C PRO A 259 10.37 18.72 -3.55
N GLU A 260 11.70 18.84 -3.54
CA GLU A 260 12.46 19.71 -4.45
C GLU A 260 12.43 19.21 -5.92
N ASN A 261 12.24 17.90 -6.12
CA ASN A 261 12.33 17.22 -7.41
C ASN A 261 10.99 16.61 -7.87
N ILE A 262 9.86 17.05 -7.32
CA ILE A 262 8.59 16.33 -7.54
C ILE A 262 8.11 16.38 -9.00
N GLY A 263 8.30 17.50 -9.69
CA GLY A 263 7.93 17.65 -11.11
C GLY A 263 8.67 16.65 -12.01
N PRO A 264 10.01 16.64 -12.00
CA PRO A 264 10.79 15.62 -12.70
C PRO A 264 10.47 14.19 -12.27
N ALA A 265 10.16 13.93 -10.99
CA ALA A 265 9.79 12.60 -10.53
C ALA A 265 8.44 12.12 -11.12
N ILE A 266 7.43 12.99 -11.19
CA ILE A 266 6.14 12.66 -11.83
C ILE A 266 6.35 12.36 -13.33
N ASP A 267 7.14 13.17 -14.02
CA ASP A 267 7.43 12.94 -15.45
C ASP A 267 8.23 11.65 -15.67
N GLU A 268 9.20 11.38 -14.80
CA GLU A 268 10.03 10.18 -14.83
C GLU A 268 9.20 8.90 -14.69
N TYR A 269 8.20 8.91 -13.82
CA TYR A 269 7.34 7.77 -13.51
C TYR A 269 5.96 7.84 -14.18
N ARG A 270 5.79 8.65 -15.23
CA ARG A 270 4.52 8.79 -15.94
C ARG A 270 3.89 7.43 -16.29
N GLY A 271 2.61 7.27 -15.97
CA GLY A 271 1.86 6.02 -16.13
C GLY A 271 1.66 5.24 -14.82
N VAL A 272 2.19 5.74 -13.71
CA VAL A 272 1.78 5.34 -12.36
C VAL A 272 0.53 6.09 -11.92
N SER A 273 -0.17 5.50 -10.95
CA SER A 273 -1.26 6.12 -10.21
C SER A 273 -0.96 6.34 -8.74
N THR A 274 0.13 5.79 -8.22
CA THR A 274 0.57 6.03 -6.84
C THR A 274 2.09 6.16 -6.76
N LEU A 275 2.58 7.16 -6.04
CA LEU A 275 3.98 7.27 -5.63
C LEU A 275 4.11 7.28 -4.10
N THR A 276 5.16 6.65 -3.59
CA THR A 276 5.42 6.64 -2.15
C THR A 276 6.03 7.96 -1.66
N VAL A 277 5.54 8.48 -0.54
CA VAL A 277 6.19 9.54 0.25
C VAL A 277 6.79 8.93 1.52
N GLN A 278 8.08 8.61 1.47
CA GLN A 278 8.81 7.96 2.58
C GLN A 278 9.07 8.93 3.74
N SER A 279 9.71 8.48 4.83
CA SER A 279 9.94 9.32 6.00
C SER A 279 10.87 10.49 5.71
N ALA A 280 11.93 10.29 4.93
CA ALA A 280 12.80 11.39 4.51
C ALA A 280 12.03 12.48 3.77
N PHE A 281 11.09 12.10 2.89
CA PHE A 281 10.23 13.05 2.16
C PHE A 281 9.46 13.91 3.14
N ARG A 282 8.91 13.30 4.19
CA ARG A 282 8.01 13.94 5.14
C ARG A 282 8.74 14.77 6.21
N TYR A 283 9.98 14.41 6.56
CA TYR A 283 10.65 14.95 7.76
C TYR A 283 11.97 15.66 7.47
N ASP A 284 12.66 15.36 6.36
CA ASP A 284 13.96 15.97 6.08
C ASP A 284 13.85 17.33 5.35
N TYR A 285 12.68 17.60 4.77
CA TYR A 285 12.36 18.81 4.00
C TYR A 285 11.46 19.77 4.79
N GLY A 286 11.35 21.02 4.33
CA GLY A 286 10.50 22.01 4.99
C GLY A 286 9.02 21.65 4.89
N LEU A 287 8.26 21.78 5.98
CA LEU A 287 6.86 21.34 6.04
C LEU A 287 5.98 21.93 4.93
N ASP A 288 6.12 23.23 4.64
CA ASP A 288 5.35 23.87 3.57
C ASP A 288 5.72 23.35 2.18
N GLU A 289 6.97 22.95 1.99
CA GLU A 289 7.45 22.34 0.76
C GLU A 289 6.88 20.94 0.56
N VAL A 290 6.89 20.13 1.64
CA VAL A 290 6.28 18.80 1.67
C VAL A 290 4.80 18.87 1.31
N LYS A 291 4.04 19.79 1.92
CA LYS A 291 2.61 19.97 1.65
C LYS A 291 2.34 20.36 0.20
N ARG A 292 3.09 21.33 -0.34
CA ARG A 292 2.95 21.73 -1.76
C ARG A 292 3.30 20.58 -2.72
N ALA A 293 4.30 19.78 -2.39
CA ALA A 293 4.68 18.64 -3.21
C ALA A 293 3.58 17.57 -3.22
N ILE A 294 3.00 17.24 -2.07
CA ILE A 294 1.88 16.28 -1.96
C ILE A 294 0.63 16.80 -2.68
N GLU A 295 0.28 18.08 -2.50
CA GLU A 295 -0.84 18.71 -3.21
C GLU A 295 -0.66 18.60 -4.73
N ARG A 296 0.56 18.86 -5.22
CA ARG A 296 0.89 18.71 -6.63
C ARG A 296 0.79 17.26 -7.11
N MET A 297 1.28 16.29 -6.33
CA MET A 297 1.13 14.87 -6.65
C MET A 297 -0.33 14.47 -6.78
N ASN A 298 -1.17 14.85 -5.80
CA ASN A 298 -2.60 14.56 -5.81
C ASN A 298 -3.36 15.23 -6.97
N ALA A 299 -2.81 16.30 -7.55
CA ALA A 299 -3.40 16.99 -8.69
C ALA A 299 -2.91 16.47 -10.06
N GLU A 300 -1.65 16.02 -10.16
CA GLU A 300 -1.01 15.66 -11.44
C GLU A 300 -0.92 14.15 -11.70
N ILE A 301 -0.98 13.31 -10.66
CA ILE A 301 -0.97 11.85 -10.80
C ILE A 301 -2.41 11.36 -11.05
N PRO A 302 -2.68 10.57 -12.11
CA PRO A 302 -4.02 10.10 -12.46
C PRO A 302 -4.61 9.03 -11.53
#